data_AF-A0A5A9N1R5-F1
#
_entry.id   AF-A0A5A9N1R5-F1
#
_cell.length_a   1.000
_cell.length_b   1.000
_cell.length_c   1.000
_cell.angle_alpha   90.00
_cell.angle_beta   90.00
_cell.angle_gamma   90.00
#
_symmetry.space_group_name_H-M   'P 1'
#
loop_
_entity.id
_entity.type
_entity.pdbx_description
1 polymer ?
#
loop_
_entity_poly.entity_id
_entity_poly.type
_entity_poly.pdbx_seq_one_letter_code
_entity_poly.pdbx_strand_id
1 'polypeptide(L)'
;MIREIKRVICEDLSKGYSTDQENSLLNKCASLDPRFKALPFLSKEKREETYKTVITEASSLQEQEVHDNLEDSTVKEANISVCPQPEVTELQDDCPTTSKGRASSLLHNLLGQTFSDASDTPYHIISPYHPLPWLKRR
;
A
#
# COMPACT_ATOMS: atom_id res chain seq x y z
N MET A 1 -30.34 -24.70 -15.76
CA MET A 1 -28.87 -24.68 -15.91
C MET A 1 -28.17 -23.74 -14.91
N ILE A 2 -28.43 -22.43 -14.89
CA ILE A 2 -27.73 -21.50 -13.97
C ILE A 2 -27.91 -21.85 -12.49
N ARG A 3 -29.14 -22.22 -12.07
CA ARG A 3 -29.40 -22.67 -10.69
C ARG A 3 -28.59 -23.90 -10.31
N GLU A 4 -28.40 -24.80 -11.27
CA GLU A 4 -27.64 -26.03 -11.08
C GLU A 4 -26.16 -25.75 -10.84
N ILE A 5 -25.58 -24.91 -11.70
CA ILE A 5 -24.18 -24.53 -11.59
C ILE A 5 -23.93 -23.83 -10.26
N LYS A 6 -24.80 -22.89 -9.86
CA LYS A 6 -24.68 -22.21 -8.56
C LYS A 6 -24.73 -23.21 -7.40
N ARG A 7 -25.62 -24.20 -7.47
CA ARG A 7 -25.74 -25.24 -6.46
C ARG A 7 -24.45 -26.04 -6.33
N VAL A 8 -23.92 -26.56 -7.44
CA VAL A 8 -22.67 -27.35 -7.42
C VAL A 8 -21.50 -26.54 -6.87
N ILE A 9 -21.38 -25.26 -7.26
CA ILE A 9 -20.34 -24.36 -6.71
C ILE A 9 -20.53 -24.16 -5.21
N CYS A 10 -21.76 -23.89 -4.75
CA CYS A 10 -22.03 -23.72 -3.32
C CYS A 10 -21.71 -24.99 -2.52
N GLU A 11 -22.11 -26.16 -3.02
CA GLU A 11 -21.81 -27.44 -2.40
C GLU A 11 -20.29 -27.68 -2.33
N ASP A 12 -19.56 -27.39 -3.41
CA ASP A 12 -18.11 -27.55 -3.45
C ASP A 12 -17.39 -26.62 -2.47
N LEU A 13 -17.70 -25.32 -2.52
CA LEU A 13 -17.15 -24.33 -1.59
C LEU A 13 -17.52 -24.65 -0.14
N SER A 14 -18.74 -25.11 0.12
CA SER A 14 -19.16 -25.44 1.48
C SER A 14 -18.27 -26.51 2.10
N LYS A 15 -17.80 -27.51 1.34
CA LYS A 15 -16.91 -28.57 1.86
C LYS A 15 -15.56 -28.05 2.33
N GLY A 16 -15.00 -27.08 1.60
CA GLY A 16 -13.67 -26.50 1.88
C GLY A 16 -13.68 -25.31 2.84
N TYR A 17 -14.86 -24.77 3.16
CA TYR A 17 -15.03 -23.62 4.07
C TYR A 17 -16.17 -23.87 5.06
N SER A 18 -16.27 -25.10 5.56
CA SER A 18 -17.32 -25.53 6.50
C SER A 18 -16.99 -25.16 7.94
N THR A 19 -15.71 -25.02 8.29
CA THR A 19 -15.33 -24.88 9.69
C THR A 19 -15.44 -23.43 10.15
N ASP A 20 -15.73 -23.25 11.44
CA ASP A 20 -15.72 -21.92 12.06
C ASP A 20 -14.32 -21.29 12.01
N GLN A 21 -13.27 -22.12 12.05
CA GLN A 21 -11.88 -21.67 11.93
C GLN A 21 -11.59 -21.08 10.54
N GLU A 22 -11.95 -21.76 9.46
CA GLU A 22 -11.76 -21.27 8.09
C GLU A 22 -12.57 -20.01 7.83
N ASN A 23 -13.83 -19.98 8.30
CA ASN A 23 -14.69 -18.80 8.18
C ASN A 23 -14.12 -17.62 8.97
N SER A 24 -13.67 -17.85 10.20
CA SER A 24 -13.03 -16.82 11.02
C SER A 24 -11.78 -16.27 10.34
N LEU A 25 -10.92 -17.14 9.82
CA LEU A 25 -9.72 -16.72 9.08
C LEU A 25 -10.08 -15.87 7.87
N LEU A 26 -11.02 -16.32 7.03
CA LEU A 26 -11.43 -15.58 5.84
C LEU A 26 -12.02 -14.21 6.19
N ASN A 27 -12.82 -14.13 7.26
CA ASN A 27 -13.40 -12.88 7.74
C ASN A 27 -12.31 -11.92 8.24
N LYS A 28 -11.32 -12.42 8.99
CA LYS A 28 -10.16 -11.63 9.42
C LYS A 28 -9.36 -11.13 8.22
N CYS A 29 -9.02 -12.00 7.27
CA CYS A 29 -8.33 -11.60 6.04
C CYS A 29 -9.11 -10.54 5.25
N ALA A 30 -10.41 -10.72 5.08
CA ALA A 30 -11.26 -9.73 4.40
C ALA A 30 -11.31 -8.39 5.14
N SER A 31 -11.26 -8.40 6.48
CA SER A 31 -11.27 -7.16 7.28
C SER A 31 -10.00 -6.33 7.15
N LEU A 32 -8.87 -6.98 6.82
CA LEU A 32 -7.56 -6.35 6.65
C LEU A 32 -7.29 -5.90 5.21
N ASP A 33 -8.09 -6.36 4.23
CA ASP A 33 -7.95 -5.93 2.84
C ASP A 33 -8.58 -4.54 2.65
N PRO A 34 -7.79 -3.50 2.28
CA PRO A 34 -8.24 -2.12 2.21
C PRO A 34 -9.34 -1.88 1.16
N ARG A 35 -9.58 -2.83 0.24
CA ARG A 35 -10.68 -2.76 -0.73
C ARG A 35 -12.03 -2.99 -0.07
N PHE A 36 -12.07 -3.68 1.08
CA PHE A 36 -13.28 -3.90 1.84
C PHE A 36 -13.42 -2.83 2.93
N LYS A 37 -14.17 -1.76 2.62
CA LYS A 37 -14.53 -0.73 3.62
C LYS A 37 -15.40 -1.28 4.76
N ALA A 38 -16.09 -2.39 4.52
CA ALA A 38 -16.94 -3.11 5.45
C ALA A 38 -17.07 -4.57 5.02
N LEU A 39 -17.63 -5.42 5.89
CA LEU A 39 -17.98 -6.82 5.59
C LEU A 39 -19.51 -6.96 5.39
N PRO A 40 -20.08 -6.59 4.22
CA PRO A 40 -21.52 -6.55 4.00
C PRO A 40 -22.17 -7.94 3.92
N PHE A 41 -21.36 -8.99 3.73
CA PHE A 41 -21.80 -10.38 3.68
C PHE A 41 -21.95 -11.02 5.08
N LEU A 42 -21.53 -10.32 6.15
CA LEU A 42 -21.72 -10.75 7.53
C LEU A 42 -22.88 -10.04 8.20
N SER A 43 -23.48 -10.70 9.20
CA SER A 43 -24.37 -10.04 10.15
C SER A 43 -23.63 -8.96 10.95
N LYS A 44 -24.36 -8.00 11.51
CA LYS A 44 -23.77 -6.93 12.34
C LYS A 44 -22.94 -7.51 13.49
N GLU A 45 -23.48 -8.50 14.19
CA GLU A 45 -22.83 -9.21 15.30
C GLU A 45 -21.51 -9.86 14.88
N LYS A 46 -21.52 -10.71 13.84
CA LYS A 46 -20.30 -11.38 13.36
C LYS A 46 -19.24 -10.39 12.85
N ARG A 47 -19.69 -9.27 12.28
CA ARG A 47 -18.79 -8.21 11.82
C ARG A 47 -18.10 -7.53 13.00
N GLU A 48 -18.85 -7.16 14.02
CA GLU A 48 -18.32 -6.55 15.25
C GLU A 48 -17.35 -7.50 15.97
N GLU A 49 -17.70 -8.79 16.06
CA GLU A 49 -16.83 -9.84 16.59
C GLU A 49 -15.52 -9.94 15.80
N THR A 50 -15.59 -9.97 14.46
CA THR A 50 -14.41 -10.03 13.59
C THR A 50 -13.47 -8.86 13.86
N TYR A 51 -13.99 -7.62 13.88
CA TYR A 51 -13.16 -6.44 14.15
C TYR A 51 -12.58 -6.44 15.56
N LYS A 52 -13.37 -6.83 16.58
CA LYS A 52 -12.88 -6.93 17.95
C LYS A 52 -11.72 -7.92 18.07
N THR A 53 -11.83 -9.08 17.44
CA THR A 53 -10.77 -10.09 17.43
C THR A 53 -9.49 -9.54 16.79
N VAL A 54 -9.61 -8.91 15.62
CA VAL A 54 -8.44 -8.33 14.93
C VAL A 54 -7.78 -7.22 15.75
N ILE A 55 -8.56 -6.35 16.37
CA ILE A 55 -8.03 -5.29 17.25
C ILE A 55 -7.31 -5.90 18.45
N THR A 56 -7.92 -6.90 19.10
CA THR A 56 -7.33 -7.57 20.27
C THR A 56 -6.02 -8.29 19.90
N GLU A 57 -6.00 -9.02 18.78
CA GLU A 57 -4.80 -9.68 18.27
C GLU A 57 -3.69 -8.65 17.95
N ALA A 58 -4.03 -7.53 17.30
CA ALA A 58 -3.08 -6.47 16.98
C ALA A 58 -2.50 -5.79 18.24
N SER A 59 -3.34 -5.49 19.25
CA SER A 59 -2.88 -4.94 20.52
C SER A 59 -1.94 -5.90 21.26
N SER A 60 -2.27 -7.19 21.28
CA SER A 60 -1.42 -8.20 21.91
C SER A 60 -0.05 -8.32 21.23
N LEU A 61 0.02 -8.18 19.91
CA LEU A 61 1.28 -8.18 19.17
C LEU A 61 2.11 -6.92 19.46
N GLN A 62 1.45 -5.77 19.57
CA GLN A 62 2.13 -4.51 19.91
C GLN A 62 2.77 -4.55 21.31
N GLU A 63 2.10 -5.14 22.30
CA GLU A 63 2.65 -5.28 23.66
C GLU A 63 3.89 -6.19 23.70
N GLN A 64 3.90 -7.24 22.87
CA GLN A 64 5.05 -8.15 22.75
C GLN A 64 6.28 -7.44 22.16
N GLU A 65 6.10 -6.64 21.10
CA GLU A 65 7.20 -5.89 20.47
C GLU A 65 7.86 -4.86 21.41
N VAL A 66 7.08 -4.29 22.35
CA VAL A 66 7.61 -3.34 23.35
C VAL A 66 8.43 -4.05 24.42
N HIS A 67 8.06 -5.27 24.82
CA HIS A 67 8.82 -6.04 25.82
C HIS A 67 10.16 -6.52 25.27
N ASP A 68 10.20 -6.94 24.00
CA ASP A 68 11.43 -7.44 23.35
C ASP A 68 12.45 -6.32 23.04
N ASN A 69 12.07 -5.04 23.10
CA ASN A 69 12.96 -3.89 22.90
C ASN A 69 13.64 -3.34 24.18
N LEU A 70 13.27 -3.82 25.38
CA LEU A 70 13.77 -3.26 26.65
C LEU A 70 15.05 -3.95 27.17
N GLU A 71 15.47 -5.08 26.59
CA GLU A 71 16.64 -5.84 27.06
C GLU A 71 17.98 -5.46 26.39
N ASP A 72 18.01 -4.46 25.50
CA ASP A 72 19.25 -3.93 24.91
C ASP A 72 19.35 -2.41 25.08
N SER A 73 19.57 -1.95 26.32
CA SER A 73 19.92 -0.55 26.58
C SER A 73 20.73 -0.38 27.86
N THR A 74 21.95 -0.89 27.84
CA THR A 74 23.06 -0.31 28.61
C THR A 74 24.30 -0.21 27.72
N VAL A 75 24.46 0.87 26.95
CA VAL A 75 25.52 1.88 27.12
C VAL A 75 25.58 2.88 25.95
N LYS A 76 25.50 4.16 26.33
CA LYS A 76 26.26 5.32 25.83
C LYS A 76 25.93 5.88 24.44
N GLU A 77 25.20 6.99 24.52
CA GLU A 77 25.27 8.14 23.64
C GLU A 77 26.73 8.51 23.28
N ALA A 78 27.09 8.27 22.02
CA ALA A 78 28.17 8.94 21.32
C ALA A 78 27.80 9.04 19.83
N ASN A 79 27.44 10.26 19.45
CA ASN A 79 27.62 10.85 18.14
C ASN A 79 28.86 10.32 17.38
N ILE A 80 28.71 10.24 16.04
CA ILE A 80 29.74 10.20 14.98
C ILE A 80 29.88 8.84 14.26
N SER A 81 29.30 8.85 13.04
CA SER A 81 29.95 8.44 11.78
C SER A 81 29.88 6.98 11.32
N VAL A 82 29.70 6.92 9.99
CA VAL A 82 30.01 5.83 9.04
C VAL A 82 28.93 4.76 8.85
N CYS A 83 28.16 4.97 7.78
CA CYS A 83 27.56 3.90 6.99
C CYS A 83 28.69 3.00 6.43
N PRO A 84 28.67 1.67 6.62
CA PRO A 84 29.57 0.79 5.90
C PRO A 84 29.11 0.67 4.45
N GLN A 85 29.92 1.23 3.55
CA GLN A 85 29.89 0.99 2.11
C GLN A 85 29.99 -0.50 1.78
N PRO A 86 29.35 -0.97 0.68
CA PRO A 86 29.59 -2.30 0.15
C PRO A 86 30.98 -2.39 -0.49
N GLU A 87 31.58 -3.56 -0.29
CA GLU A 87 32.86 -4.03 -0.77
C GLU A 87 33.10 -3.71 -2.26
N VAL A 88 34.14 -2.90 -2.53
CA VAL A 88 34.62 -2.56 -3.87
C VAL A 88 35.65 -3.61 -4.29
N THR A 89 35.30 -4.44 -5.26
CA THR A 89 36.29 -5.17 -6.06
C THR A 89 36.77 -4.23 -7.18
N GLU A 90 38.00 -3.74 -7.06
CA GLU A 90 38.66 -2.91 -8.07
C GLU A 90 38.92 -3.71 -9.36
N LEU A 91 38.46 -3.17 -10.49
CA LEU A 91 39.20 -3.25 -11.75
C LEU A 91 39.16 -1.87 -12.41
N GLN A 92 40.36 -1.33 -12.64
CA GLN A 92 40.67 -0.05 -13.28
C GLN A 92 40.18 -0.02 -14.74
N ASP A 93 39.65 1.10 -15.21
CA ASP A 93 40.45 2.02 -16.04
C ASP A 93 39.66 3.29 -16.44
N ASP A 94 40.40 4.41 -16.44
CA ASP A 94 40.15 5.71 -17.08
C ASP A 94 38.82 6.46 -16.82
N CYS A 95 38.92 7.52 -16.03
CA CYS A 95 37.89 8.55 -15.92
C CYS A 95 38.42 9.87 -16.51
N PRO A 96 37.79 10.44 -17.56
CA PRO A 96 37.91 11.86 -17.84
C PRO A 96 36.75 12.62 -17.20
N THR A 97 37.08 13.27 -16.09
CA THR A 97 36.78 14.68 -15.76
C THR A 97 35.64 15.40 -16.52
N THR A 98 34.71 15.92 -15.71
CA THR A 98 33.98 17.20 -15.85
C THR A 98 33.33 17.52 -17.21
N SER A 99 32.01 17.40 -17.30
CA SER A 99 31.21 18.38 -18.06
C SER A 99 29.77 18.47 -17.53
N LYS A 100 29.26 19.70 -17.44
CA LYS A 100 27.85 20.01 -17.15
C LYS A 100 26.96 19.31 -18.18
N GLY A 101 25.94 18.57 -17.74
CA GLY A 101 25.00 18.00 -18.70
C GLY A 101 23.84 17.24 -18.07
N ARG A 102 22.72 17.95 -17.91
CA ARG A 102 21.34 17.44 -17.92
C ARG A 102 20.97 16.47 -16.79
N ALA A 103 20.23 16.99 -15.83
CA ALA A 103 19.48 16.20 -14.86
C ALA A 103 18.45 15.30 -15.58
N SER A 104 18.88 14.13 -16.04
CA SER A 104 17.94 13.08 -16.43
C SER A 104 17.47 12.42 -15.13
N SER A 105 16.35 12.89 -14.61
CA SER A 105 15.68 12.22 -13.50
C SER A 105 15.36 10.77 -13.92
N LEU A 106 15.36 9.83 -12.96
CA LEU A 106 14.99 8.43 -13.20
C LEU A 106 13.66 8.29 -13.96
N LEU A 107 12.75 9.24 -13.76
CA LEU A 107 11.46 9.30 -14.45
C LEU A 107 11.60 9.55 -15.95
N HIS A 108 12.57 10.36 -16.39
CA HIS A 108 12.86 10.56 -17.81
C HIS A 108 13.28 9.26 -18.50
N ASN A 109 14.06 8.41 -17.81
CA ASN A 109 14.51 7.14 -18.38
C ASN A 109 13.40 6.09 -18.41
N LEU A 110 12.48 6.13 -17.45
CA LEU A 110 11.40 5.13 -17.34
C LEU A 110 10.20 5.46 -18.23
N LEU A 111 9.83 6.74 -18.32
CA LEU A 111 8.62 7.19 -19.00
C LEU A 111 8.91 7.91 -20.32
N GLY A 112 10.17 8.20 -20.59
CA GLY A 112 10.60 8.92 -21.79
C GLY A 112 10.36 10.42 -21.72
N GLN A 113 10.83 11.10 -22.77
CA GLN A 113 10.80 12.56 -22.91
C GLN A 113 9.38 13.14 -22.84
N THR A 114 8.33 12.35 -23.13
CA THR A 114 6.92 12.78 -23.15
C THR A 114 6.40 13.29 -21.81
N PHE A 115 7.03 12.93 -20.68
CA PHE A 115 6.55 13.26 -19.34
C PHE A 115 7.50 14.13 -18.51
N SER A 116 8.65 14.53 -19.08
CA SER A 116 9.71 15.19 -18.31
C SER A 116 9.86 16.68 -18.56
N ASP A 117 9.06 17.26 -19.45
CA ASP A 117 9.08 18.71 -19.68
C ASP A 117 8.16 19.41 -18.67
N ALA A 118 8.70 19.60 -17.46
CA ALA A 118 8.16 20.55 -16.49
C ALA A 118 8.94 21.86 -16.61
N SER A 119 8.86 22.49 -17.80
CA SER A 119 9.26 23.88 -17.95
C SER A 119 8.15 24.69 -18.60
N ASP A 120 7.54 25.53 -17.75
CA ASP A 120 6.82 26.76 -18.07
C ASP A 120 5.55 26.65 -18.95
N THR A 121 4.42 26.39 -18.28
CA THR A 121 3.14 26.94 -18.76
C THR A 121 2.61 27.90 -17.70
N PRO A 122 2.40 29.20 -18.03
CA PRO A 122 1.82 30.13 -17.10
C PRO A 122 0.39 29.71 -16.84
N TYR A 123 0.01 29.68 -15.56
CA TYR A 123 -1.34 29.46 -15.07
C TYR A 123 -2.41 29.99 -16.03
N HIS A 124 -3.12 29.10 -16.72
CA HIS A 124 -4.42 29.46 -17.26
C HIS A 124 -5.36 29.65 -16.07
N ILE A 125 -5.45 30.89 -15.62
CA ILE A 125 -6.51 31.40 -14.77
C ILE A 125 -7.82 30.96 -15.42
N ILE A 126 -8.53 30.04 -14.76
CA ILE A 126 -9.90 29.71 -15.11
C ILE A 126 -10.72 30.98 -14.81
N SER A 127 -11.00 31.75 -15.86
CA SER A 127 -11.91 32.89 -15.79
C SER A 127 -13.30 32.38 -15.38
N PRO A 128 -13.92 32.93 -14.31
CA PRO A 128 -15.20 32.42 -13.78
C PRO A 128 -16.44 32.76 -14.62
N TYR A 129 -16.27 33.29 -15.85
CA TYR A 129 -17.37 33.72 -16.70
C TYR A 129 -17.40 32.96 -18.03
N HIS A 130 -17.71 31.68 -17.98
CA HIS A 130 -18.34 31.00 -19.11
C HIS A 130 -19.48 30.10 -18.62
N PRO A 131 -20.75 30.44 -18.90
CA PRO A 131 -21.86 29.58 -18.53
C PRO A 131 -21.83 28.29 -19.37
N LEU A 132 -21.90 27.15 -18.69
CA LEU A 132 -21.94 25.84 -19.33
C LEU A 132 -23.24 25.71 -20.16
N PRO A 133 -23.16 25.20 -21.40
CA PRO A 133 -24.24 25.27 -22.40
C PRO A 133 -25.49 24.43 -22.08
N TRP A 134 -25.51 23.69 -20.97
CA TRP A 134 -26.63 22.84 -20.58
C TRP A 134 -27.61 23.51 -19.59
N LEU A 135 -27.38 24.76 -19.18
CA LEU A 135 -28.19 25.45 -18.16
C LEU A 135 -29.29 26.40 -18.72
N LYS A 136 -30.00 26.01 -19.79
CA LYS A 136 -31.27 26.65 -20.18
C LYS A 136 -32.34 25.61 -20.48
N ARG A 137 -33.02 25.17 -19.43
CA ARG A 137 -34.37 24.59 -19.53
C ARG A 137 -35.10 24.76 -18.20
N ARG A 138 -35.82 25.89 -18.08
CA ARG A 138 -37.11 26.07 -17.41
C ARG A 138 -37.58 27.51 -17.59
#